data_AF-A0A524LZQ0-F1
#
_entry.id   AF-A0A524LZQ0-F1
#
_cell.length_a   1.000
_cell.length_b   1.000
_cell.length_c   1.000
_cell.angle_alpha   90.00
_cell.angle_beta   90.00
_cell.angle_gamma   90.00
#
_symmetry.space_group_name_H-M   'P 1'
#
loop_
_entity.id
_entity.type
_entity.pdbx_description
1 polymer ?
#
loop_
_entity_poly.entity_id
_entity_poly.type
_entity_poly.pdbx_seq_one_letter_code
_entity_poly.pdbx_strand_id
1 'polypeptide(L)'
;MKSTRTGRSYFIEPMGNPHIKWGSIDPATKKLMNKKGTGKYTGSIEPDESLITEENGFSNIRLLEPGTSPLAAVSFVDSQYPEKE
;
A
#
# COMPACT_ATOMS: atom_id res chain seq x y z
N MET A 1 10.19 -8.33 -2.17
CA MET A 1 10.42 -9.59 -1.42
C MET A 1 10.65 -10.72 -2.41
N LYS A 2 11.64 -11.59 -2.19
CA LYS A 2 11.87 -12.77 -3.03
C LYS A 2 11.51 -14.04 -2.26
N SER A 3 10.67 -14.90 -2.84
CA SER A 3 10.33 -16.20 -2.24
C SER A 3 11.51 -17.16 -2.37
N THR A 4 11.88 -17.80 -1.26
CA THR A 4 12.92 -18.84 -1.23
C THR A 4 12.43 -20.15 -1.85
N ARG A 5 11.11 -20.40 -1.78
CA ARG A 5 10.42 -21.60 -2.24
C ARG A 5 10.20 -21.62 -3.75
N THR A 6 9.63 -20.55 -4.29
CA THR A 6 9.28 -20.47 -5.72
C THR A 6 10.29 -19.67 -6.54
N GLY A 7 11.19 -18.93 -5.90
CA GLY A 7 12.12 -18.01 -6.57
C GLY A 7 11.49 -16.72 -7.10
N ARG A 8 10.16 -16.57 -7.01
CA ARG A 8 9.42 -15.40 -7.51
C ARG A 8 9.68 -14.15 -6.68
N SER A 9 9.66 -13.00 -7.34
CA SER A 9 9.78 -11.68 -6.71
C SER A 9 8.43 -10.99 -6.65
N TYR A 10 8.05 -10.55 -5.45
CA TYR A 10 6.83 -9.80 -5.18
C TYR A 10 7.18 -8.37 -4.76
N PHE A 11 6.49 -7.40 -5.34
CA PHE A 11 6.64 -5.98 -5.06
C PHE A 11 5.36 -5.48 -4.39
N ILE A 12 5.51 -4.61 -3.41
CA ILE A 12 4.42 -4.13 -2.55
C ILE A 12 4.62 -2.64 -2.38
N GLU A 13 3.58 -1.88 -2.69
CA GLU A 13 3.54 -0.44 -2.44
C GLU A 13 2.45 -0.14 -1.40
N PRO A 14 2.77 0.55 -0.29
CA PRO A 14 1.76 1.07 0.61
C PRO A 14 1.03 2.23 -0.07
N MET A 15 -0.30 2.11 -0.23
CA MET A 15 -1.11 3.09 -0.92
C MET A 15 -2.12 3.77 0.02
N GLY A 16 -2.29 5.08 -0.15
CA GLY A 16 -3.26 5.90 0.58
C GLY A 16 -2.78 6.39 1.94
N ASN A 17 -3.63 7.10 2.67
CA ASN A 17 -3.28 7.74 3.95
C ASN A 17 -4.09 7.12 5.10
N PRO A 18 -3.56 6.09 5.79
CA PRO A 18 -4.28 5.43 6.89
C PRO A 18 -4.36 6.29 8.16
N HIS A 19 -3.69 7.47 8.19
CA HIS A 19 -3.73 8.33 9.35
C HIS A 19 -5.11 8.95 9.55
N ILE A 20 -5.56 8.92 10.80
CA ILE A 20 -6.79 9.56 11.24
C ILE A 20 -6.68 11.06 10.94
N LYS A 21 -7.70 11.63 10.29
CA LYS A 21 -7.78 13.09 10.12
C LYS A 21 -7.87 13.73 11.49
N TRP A 22 -6.90 14.59 11.83
CA TRP A 22 -6.81 15.23 13.14
C TRP A 22 -6.44 16.71 13.00
N GLY A 23 -7.01 17.54 13.88
CA GLY A 23 -6.88 18.98 13.78
C GLY A 23 -7.80 19.72 14.75
N SER A 24 -7.86 21.04 14.61
CA SER A 24 -8.82 21.87 15.33
C SER A 24 -10.06 22.11 14.47
N ILE A 25 -11.25 22.10 15.04
CA ILE A 25 -12.45 22.54 14.33
C ILE A 25 -12.51 24.06 14.37
N ASP A 26 -12.60 24.71 13.21
CA ASP A 26 -12.85 26.14 13.13
C ASP A 26 -14.28 26.44 13.64
N PRO A 27 -14.47 27.29 14.67
CA PRO A 27 -15.79 27.57 15.23
C PRO A 27 -16.74 28.29 14.27
N ALA A 28 -16.22 29.05 13.29
CA ALA A 28 -17.03 29.78 12.32
C ALA A 28 -17.47 28.88 11.15
N THR A 29 -16.53 28.10 10.59
CA THR A 29 -16.79 27.27 9.40
C THR A 29 -17.18 25.83 9.73
N LYS A 30 -16.96 25.38 10.97
CA LYS A 30 -17.10 23.99 11.44
C LYS A 30 -16.27 22.98 10.65
N LYS A 31 -15.26 23.43 9.89
CA LYS A 31 -14.35 22.57 9.12
C LYS A 31 -13.16 22.16 9.98
N LEU A 32 -12.66 20.94 9.75
CA LEU A 32 -11.44 20.46 10.38
C LEU A 32 -10.23 21.18 9.76
N MET A 33 -9.49 21.92 10.58
CA MET A 33 -8.23 22.55 10.21
C MET A 33 -7.05 21.72 10.72
N ASN A 34 -6.31 21.16 9.77
CA ASN A 34 -5.10 20.41 10.02
C ASN A 34 -3.98 21.32 10.53
N LYS A 35 -3.09 20.78 11.38
CA LYS A 35 -1.95 21.54 11.93
C LYS A 35 -0.69 21.39 11.06
N LYS A 36 0.30 22.24 11.32
CA LYS A 36 1.62 22.16 10.68
C LYS A 36 2.24 20.78 10.93
N GLY A 37 2.51 20.05 9.86
CA GLY A 37 3.04 18.68 9.91
C GLY A 37 2.08 17.60 9.39
N THR A 38 0.79 17.91 9.23
CA THR A 38 -0.15 17.00 8.56
C THR A 38 0.30 16.73 7.12
N GLY A 39 0.28 15.46 6.71
CA GLY A 39 0.70 15.03 5.37
C GLY A 39 2.20 14.83 5.19
N LYS A 40 3.01 14.92 6.25
CA LYS A 40 4.43 14.55 6.22
C LYS A 40 4.62 13.10 6.67
N TYR A 41 5.68 12.45 6.15
CA TYR A 41 6.08 11.10 6.53
C TYR A 41 4.94 10.07 6.39
N THR A 42 4.12 10.20 5.34
CA THR A 42 2.97 9.32 5.08
C THR A 42 3.39 7.86 4.92
N GLY A 43 4.62 7.61 4.46
CA GLY A 43 5.14 6.27 4.25
C GLY A 43 4.34 5.48 3.19
N SER A 44 3.61 6.20 2.35
CA SER A 44 2.68 5.68 1.35
C SER A 44 2.62 6.60 0.14
N ILE A 45 2.14 6.03 -0.96
CA ILE A 45 1.97 6.70 -2.25
C ILE A 45 0.48 6.93 -2.57
N GLU A 46 0.22 7.90 -3.44
CA GLU A 46 -1.09 8.04 -4.10
C GLU A 46 -1.18 7.11 -5.34
N PRO A 47 -2.40 6.79 -5.84
CA PRO A 47 -2.57 5.85 -6.94
C PRO A 47 -1.86 6.22 -8.25
N ASP A 48 -1.73 7.52 -8.52
CA ASP A 48 -1.06 8.09 -9.69
C ASP A 48 0.48 8.11 -9.56
N GLU A 49 1.01 7.88 -8.37
CA GLU A 49 2.44 7.77 -8.10
C GLU A 49 2.95 6.32 -8.15
N SER A 50 2.06 5.35 -8.34
CA SER A 50 2.41 3.92 -8.33
C SER A 50 3.28 3.52 -9.51
N LEU A 51 4.33 2.73 -9.22
CA LEU A 51 5.19 2.13 -10.25
C LEU A 51 4.77 0.71 -10.61
N ILE A 52 3.90 0.08 -9.81
CA ILE A 52 3.35 -1.24 -10.07
C ILE A 52 2.20 -1.10 -11.09
N THR A 53 2.58 -0.92 -12.35
CA THR A 53 1.66 -0.82 -13.49
C THR A 53 1.97 -1.89 -14.54
N GLU A 54 0.98 -2.21 -15.38
CA GLU A 54 1.18 -3.15 -16.50
C GLU A 54 2.22 -2.62 -17.49
N GLU A 55 2.25 -1.30 -17.71
CA GLU A 55 3.23 -0.63 -18.59
C GLU A 55 4.67 -0.81 -18.11
N ASN A 56 4.88 -0.85 -16.78
CA ASN A 56 6.19 -1.11 -16.17
C ASN A 56 6.54 -2.61 -16.09
N GLY A 57 5.76 -3.48 -16.75
CA GLY A 57 6.04 -4.91 -16.86
C GLY A 57 5.56 -5.74 -15.67
N PHE A 58 4.73 -5.19 -14.79
CA PHE A 58 4.10 -5.95 -13.72
C PHE A 58 2.88 -6.70 -14.24
N SER A 59 2.66 -7.91 -13.71
CA SER A 59 1.49 -8.74 -14.03
C SER A 59 0.89 -9.31 -12.74
N ASN A 60 -0.40 -9.65 -12.78
CA ASN A 60 -1.16 -10.12 -11.60
C ASN A 60 -1.21 -9.10 -10.46
N ILE A 61 -1.37 -7.82 -10.79
CA ILE A 61 -1.46 -6.72 -9.84
C ILE A 61 -2.73 -6.87 -9.01
N ARG A 62 -2.63 -6.71 -7.68
CA ARG A 62 -3.75 -6.81 -6.74
C ARG A 62 -3.73 -5.63 -5.78
N LEU A 63 -4.87 -4.97 -5.63
CA LEU A 63 -5.10 -4.02 -4.55
C LEU A 63 -5.58 -4.77 -3.31
N LEU A 64 -4.99 -4.48 -2.16
CA LEU A 64 -5.35 -5.07 -0.88
C LEU A 64 -6.27 -4.11 -0.10
N GLU A 65 -7.27 -4.65 0.56
CA GLU A 65 -8.15 -3.84 1.42
C GLU A 65 -7.42 -3.37 2.69
N PRO A 66 -7.80 -2.20 3.24
CA PRO A 66 -7.27 -1.72 4.51
C PRO A 66 -7.37 -2.78 5.62
N GLY A 67 -6.30 -2.96 6.39
CA GLY A 67 -6.22 -3.97 7.45
C GLY A 67 -5.75 -5.35 6.99
N THR A 68 -5.55 -5.56 5.68
CA THR A 68 -4.94 -6.79 5.16
C THR A 68 -3.42 -6.77 5.35
N SER A 69 -2.85 -7.86 5.87
CA SER A 69 -1.39 -8.02 5.94
C SER A 69 -0.80 -8.27 4.54
N PRO A 70 0.11 -7.41 4.04
CA PRO A 70 0.70 -7.60 2.72
C PRO A 70 1.54 -8.89 2.63
N LEU A 71 2.23 -9.26 3.72
CA LEU A 71 3.05 -10.47 3.77
C LEU A 71 2.20 -11.74 3.76
N ALA A 72 1.02 -11.71 4.41
CA ALA A 72 0.09 -12.83 4.36
C ALA A 72 -0.48 -13.01 2.95
N ALA A 73 -0.84 -11.90 2.29
CA ALA A 73 -1.31 -11.92 0.89
C ALA A 73 -0.25 -12.49 -0.05
N VAL A 74 1.01 -12.07 0.08
CA VAL A 74 2.12 -12.63 -0.69
C VAL A 74 2.30 -14.11 -0.40
N SER A 75 2.27 -14.53 0.87
CA SER A 75 2.41 -15.94 1.24
C SER A 75 1.30 -16.81 0.66
N PHE A 76 0.06 -16.30 0.66
CA PHE A 76 -1.09 -16.98 0.06
C PHE A 76 -0.95 -17.11 -1.46
N VAL A 77 -0.53 -16.05 -2.15
CA VAL A 77 -0.29 -16.10 -3.60
C VAL A 77 0.85 -17.04 -3.92
N ASP A 78 1.95 -16.96 -3.16
CA ASP A 78 3.10 -17.81 -3.38
C ASP A 78 2.71 -19.28 -3.26
N SER A 79 1.96 -19.68 -2.23
CA SER A 79 1.56 -21.07 -1.96
C SER A 79 0.77 -21.73 -3.09
N GLN A 80 0.17 -20.96 -4.00
CA GLN A 80 -0.54 -21.49 -5.17
C GLN A 80 0.41 -21.95 -6.29
N TYR A 81 1.70 -21.59 -6.23
CA TYR A 81 2.71 -22.00 -7.19
C TYR A 81 3.51 -23.21 -6.70
N PRO A 82 3.95 -24.09 -7.62
CA PRO A 82 4.85 -25.20 -7.29
C PRO A 82 6.20 -24.70 -6.78
N GLU A 83 6.92 -25.57 -6.06
CA GLU A 83 8.30 -25.31 -5.70
C GLU A 83 9.18 -25.14 -6.94
N LYS A 84 10.26 -24.36 -6.78
CA LYS A 84 11.28 -24.28 -7.84
C LYS A 84 11.91 -25.66 -8.03
N GLU A 85 12.05 -26.08 -9.30
CA GLU A 85 12.91 -27.21 -9.67
C GLU A 85 14.39 -26.92 -9.34
#